data_AF-A0A842Y7G8-F1
#
_entry.id   AF-A0A842Y7G8-F1
#
_cell.length_a   1.000
_cell.length_b   1.000
_cell.length_c   1.000
_cell.angle_alpha   90.00
_cell.angle_beta   90.00
_cell.angle_gamma   90.00
#
_symmetry.space_group_name_H-M   'P 1'
#
loop_
_entity.id
_entity.type
_entity.pdbx_description
1 polymer ?
#
loop_
_entity_poly.entity_id
_entity_poly.type
_entity_poly.pdbx_seq_one_letter_code
_entity_poly.pdbx_strand_id
1 'polypeptide(L)'
;MYYSQCVLNSIKPVNPYLLHKIIWQLFPDQGDEKRSFLFRVENLGQNGVQHILLQSSDEPHPANGELVLLNTPKKVQFNGIINGASYRFLLRANPTKRIKDSGGKTTNQGKVRVPIIDEDEIIAWLSRQFESIADIKEVSLARQDLLYFRKDKGNQNHVGKIQTVTYSGILTVIEAKSLVNKMIEGIGPAKAFGCGLLTLAKI
;
A
#
# COMPACT_ATOMS: atom_id res chain seq x y z
N MET A 1 -7.83 -8.32 -12.65
CA MET A 1 -7.61 -7.95 -11.24
C MET A 1 -8.81 -8.41 -10.42
N TYR A 2 -8.55 -8.74 -9.17
CA TYR A 2 -9.54 -9.12 -8.16
C TYR A 2 -9.46 -8.15 -6.97
N TYR A 3 -10.61 -7.82 -6.40
CA TYR A 3 -10.72 -7.21 -5.08
C TYR A 3 -11.31 -8.20 -4.09
N SER A 4 -10.63 -8.36 -2.96
CA SER A 4 -11.05 -9.27 -1.90
C SER A 4 -11.00 -8.56 -0.56
N GLN A 5 -11.93 -8.92 0.32
CA GLN A 5 -11.91 -8.53 1.71
C GLN A 5 -11.45 -9.72 2.54
N CYS A 6 -10.40 -9.51 3.31
CA CYS A 6 -9.84 -10.54 4.19
C CYS A 6 -9.93 -10.06 5.63
N VAL A 7 -10.05 -11.01 6.55
CA VAL A 7 -9.90 -10.77 7.98
C VAL A 7 -8.79 -11.66 8.51
N LEU A 8 -7.81 -11.04 9.16
CA LEU A 8 -6.84 -11.79 9.94
C LEU A 8 -7.42 -11.98 11.34
N ASN A 9 -7.74 -13.23 11.67
CA ASN A 9 -8.33 -13.65 12.94
C ASN A 9 -7.26 -13.72 14.06
N SER A 10 -6.48 -12.65 14.20
CA SER A 10 -5.57 -12.42 15.32
C SER A 10 -6.03 -11.18 16.07
N ILE A 11 -6.11 -11.32 17.40
CA ILE A 11 -6.47 -10.23 18.32
C ILE A 11 -5.26 -9.30 18.57
N LYS A 12 -4.04 -9.77 18.25
CA LYS A 12 -2.80 -8.99 18.41
C LYS A 12 -2.34 -8.40 17.08
N PRO A 13 -1.80 -7.18 17.07
CA PRO A 13 -1.17 -6.61 15.88
C PRO A 13 -0.08 -7.54 15.35
N VAL A 14 -0.27 -8.05 14.14
CA VAL A 14 0.73 -8.91 13.49
C VAL A 14 1.84 -8.04 12.92
N ASN A 15 3.08 -8.52 13.07
CA ASN A 15 4.25 -7.89 12.46
C ASN A 15 3.98 -7.68 10.96
N PRO A 16 4.09 -6.44 10.42
CA PRO A 16 3.80 -6.16 9.01
C PRO A 16 4.55 -7.06 8.01
N TYR A 17 5.77 -7.51 8.36
CA TYR A 17 6.52 -8.45 7.54
C TYR A 17 5.90 -9.86 7.52
N LEU A 18 5.37 -10.31 8.66
CA LEU A 18 4.68 -11.59 8.76
C LEU A 18 3.32 -11.53 8.06
N LEU A 19 2.59 -10.41 8.20
CA LEU A 19 1.34 -10.20 7.48
C LEU A 19 1.51 -10.35 5.97
N HIS A 20 2.59 -9.78 5.40
CA HIS A 20 2.93 -9.98 3.98
C HIS A 20 3.07 -11.46 3.61
N LYS A 21 3.76 -12.25 4.45
CA LYS A 21 3.93 -13.69 4.22
C LYS A 21 2.60 -14.45 4.30
N ILE A 22 1.75 -14.09 5.26
CA ILE A 22 0.41 -14.70 5.40
C ILE A 22 -0.44 -14.42 4.16
N ILE A 23 -0.47 -13.17 3.67
CA ILE A 23 -1.23 -12.84 2.45
C ILE A 23 -0.68 -13.59 1.22
N TRP A 24 0.63 -13.81 1.16
CA TRP A 24 1.25 -14.57 0.07
C TRP A 24 0.71 -16.02 -0.02
N GLN A 25 0.30 -16.60 1.09
CA GLN A 25 -0.24 -17.97 1.12
C GLN A 25 -1.56 -18.11 0.35
N LEU A 26 -2.26 -16.99 0.05
CA LEU A 26 -3.45 -16.99 -0.79
C LEU A 26 -3.13 -17.26 -2.28
N PHE A 27 -1.86 -17.27 -2.67
CA PHE A 27 -1.40 -17.43 -4.06
C PHE A 27 -0.40 -18.60 -4.17
N PRO A 28 -0.83 -19.86 -3.96
CA PRO A 28 0.07 -21.01 -3.89
C PRO A 28 0.82 -21.28 -5.21
N ASP A 29 0.22 -20.94 -6.34
CA ASP A 29 0.79 -21.22 -7.68
C ASP A 29 1.84 -20.20 -8.13
N GLN A 30 2.08 -19.12 -7.36
CA GLN A 30 3.01 -18.05 -7.75
C GLN A 30 4.47 -18.25 -7.34
N GLY A 31 4.82 -19.34 -6.64
CA GLY A 31 6.21 -19.59 -6.23
C GLY A 31 6.92 -18.37 -5.61
N ASP A 32 8.20 -18.18 -5.95
CA ASP A 32 9.03 -17.01 -5.60
C ASP A 32 8.92 -15.85 -6.63
N GLU A 33 7.86 -15.81 -7.45
CA GLU A 33 7.68 -14.77 -8.46
C GLU A 33 7.48 -13.37 -7.87
N LYS A 34 7.48 -12.35 -8.75
CA LYS A 34 7.24 -10.95 -8.34
C LYS A 34 5.84 -10.82 -7.72
N ARG A 35 5.76 -10.17 -6.56
CA ARG A 35 4.49 -9.91 -5.83
C ARG A 35 3.40 -9.39 -6.77
N SER A 36 2.32 -10.14 -6.87
CA SER A 36 1.17 -9.87 -7.75
C SER A 36 0.02 -9.10 -7.07
N PHE A 37 0.21 -8.68 -5.81
CA PHE A 37 -0.84 -8.06 -5.02
C PHE A 37 -0.41 -6.76 -4.31
N LEU A 38 -1.42 -5.97 -3.94
CA LEU A 38 -1.36 -4.83 -3.04
C LEU A 38 -2.43 -5.02 -1.98
N PHE A 39 -2.20 -4.51 -0.78
CA PHE A 39 -3.18 -4.58 0.28
C PHE A 39 -3.14 -3.33 1.15
N ARG A 40 -4.19 -3.12 1.94
CA ARG A 40 -4.27 -2.09 2.96
C ARG A 40 -5.02 -2.63 4.17
N VAL A 41 -4.47 -2.43 5.36
CA VAL A 41 -5.16 -2.73 6.62
C VAL A 41 -6.10 -1.56 6.93
N GLU A 42 -7.41 -1.78 6.83
CA GLU A 42 -8.43 -0.74 6.92
C GLU A 42 -8.56 -0.20 8.35
N ASN A 43 -8.50 -1.08 9.35
CA ASN A 43 -8.63 -0.73 10.78
C ASN A 43 -7.28 -0.71 11.52
N LEU A 44 -6.22 -0.24 10.86
CA LEU A 44 -4.87 -0.19 11.43
C LEU A 44 -4.87 0.51 12.80
N GLY A 45 -4.24 -0.10 13.81
CA GLY A 45 -4.13 0.44 15.17
C GLY A 45 -5.43 0.47 15.98
N GLN A 46 -6.51 -0.12 15.46
CA GLN A 46 -7.73 -0.38 16.24
C GLN A 46 -7.64 -1.76 16.90
N ASN A 47 -8.34 -1.93 18.03
CA ASN A 47 -8.47 -3.22 18.68
C ASN A 47 -9.43 -4.13 17.90
N GLY A 48 -9.13 -5.43 17.90
CA GLY A 48 -9.95 -6.45 17.24
C GLY A 48 -9.26 -7.10 16.05
N VAL A 49 -10.03 -7.87 15.28
CA VAL A 49 -9.54 -8.57 14.08
C VAL A 49 -9.12 -7.58 13.00
N GLN A 50 -8.06 -7.87 12.25
CA GLN A 50 -7.57 -6.93 11.23
C GLN A 50 -8.34 -7.11 9.92
N HIS A 51 -9.01 -6.05 9.48
CA HIS A 51 -9.69 -6.00 8.19
C HIS A 51 -8.71 -5.54 7.11
N ILE A 52 -8.62 -6.31 6.04
CA ILE A 52 -7.67 -6.10 4.96
C ILE A 52 -8.43 -6.00 3.63
N LEU A 53 -8.21 -4.91 2.93
CA LEU A 53 -8.57 -4.82 1.52
C LEU A 53 -7.40 -5.32 0.67
N LEU A 54 -7.65 -6.27 -0.21
CA LEU A 54 -6.67 -6.92 -1.08
C LEU A 54 -7.01 -6.65 -2.54
N GLN A 55 -6.00 -6.25 -3.31
CA GLN A 55 -6.00 -6.16 -4.77
C GLN A 55 -4.98 -7.15 -5.32
N SER A 56 -5.38 -8.06 -6.19
CA SER A 56 -4.47 -9.03 -6.82
C SER A 56 -4.71 -9.18 -8.31
N SER A 57 -3.67 -9.57 -9.04
CA SER A 57 -3.78 -9.98 -10.45
C SER A 57 -4.56 -11.29 -10.58
N ASP A 58 -4.18 -12.26 -9.77
CA ASP A 58 -4.78 -13.59 -9.72
C ASP A 58 -5.81 -13.71 -8.62
N GLU A 59 -6.68 -14.71 -8.76
CA GLU A 59 -7.74 -14.96 -7.78
C GLU A 59 -7.11 -15.53 -6.51
N PRO A 60 -7.31 -14.90 -5.34
CA PRO A 60 -6.80 -15.43 -4.08
C PRO A 60 -7.61 -16.67 -3.70
N HIS A 61 -6.90 -17.73 -3.32
CA HIS A 61 -7.50 -18.97 -2.85
C HIS A 61 -7.50 -18.98 -1.32
N PRO A 62 -8.54 -19.53 -0.67
CA PRO A 62 -8.51 -19.76 0.77
C PRO A 62 -7.26 -20.58 1.15
N ALA A 63 -6.46 -20.07 2.08
CA ALA A 63 -5.33 -20.78 2.65
C ALA A 63 -5.69 -21.31 4.03
N ASN A 64 -5.09 -22.44 4.42
CA ASN A 64 -5.15 -22.89 5.81
C ASN A 64 -4.39 -21.88 6.69
N GLY A 65 -5.09 -21.20 7.61
CA GLY A 65 -4.43 -20.26 8.51
C GLY A 65 -5.37 -19.23 9.13
N GLU A 66 -4.77 -18.19 9.72
CA GLU A 66 -5.47 -17.11 10.43
C GLU A 66 -6.16 -16.10 9.49
N LEU A 67 -5.83 -16.10 8.19
CA LEU A 67 -6.37 -15.16 7.21
C LEU A 67 -7.58 -15.77 6.49
N VAL A 68 -8.74 -15.18 6.72
CA VAL A 68 -10.02 -15.63 6.19
C VAL A 68 -10.49 -14.69 5.08
N LEU A 69 -10.85 -15.23 3.91
CA LEU A 69 -11.56 -14.48 2.87
C LEU A 69 -13.03 -14.33 3.30
N LEU A 70 -13.51 -13.10 3.46
CA LEU A 70 -14.87 -12.84 3.94
C LEU A 70 -15.93 -13.10 2.87
N ASN A 71 -15.58 -12.85 1.61
CA ASN A 71 -16.48 -12.92 0.45
C ASN A 71 -15.73 -13.54 -0.72
N THR A 72 -16.47 -14.00 -1.72
CA THR A 72 -15.90 -14.42 -3.01
C THR A 72 -15.10 -13.26 -3.63
N PRO A 73 -13.85 -13.50 -4.09
CA PRO A 73 -13.05 -12.47 -4.77
C PRO A 73 -13.82 -11.84 -5.93
N LYS A 74 -13.96 -10.52 -5.90
CA LYS A 74 -14.67 -9.79 -6.94
C LYS A 74 -13.72 -9.51 -8.10
N LYS A 75 -14.03 -10.03 -9.29
CA LYS A 75 -13.32 -9.62 -10.52
C LYS A 75 -13.67 -8.18 -10.86
N VAL A 76 -12.64 -7.35 -11.04
CA VAL A 76 -12.80 -5.90 -11.29
C VAL A 76 -12.11 -5.51 -12.59
N GLN A 77 -12.81 -4.68 -13.36
CA GLN A 77 -12.29 -4.02 -14.54
C GLN A 77 -12.26 -2.51 -14.30
N PHE A 78 -11.21 -1.85 -14.77
CA PHE A 78 -11.03 -0.40 -14.59
C PHE A 78 -11.55 0.44 -15.76
N ASN A 79 -12.32 -0.16 -16.68
CA ASN A 79 -12.86 0.51 -17.86
C ASN A 79 -13.82 1.67 -17.51
N GLY A 80 -14.29 1.74 -16.26
CA GLY A 80 -15.13 2.82 -15.75
C GLY A 80 -14.36 4.08 -15.31
N ILE A 81 -13.03 4.09 -15.39
CA ILE A 81 -12.20 5.28 -15.11
C ILE A 81 -12.06 6.08 -16.41
N ILE A 82 -12.52 7.33 -16.38
CA ILE A 82 -12.71 8.17 -17.58
C ILE A 82 -11.96 9.48 -17.39
N ASN A 83 -11.29 9.97 -18.44
CA ASN A 83 -10.64 11.28 -18.45
C ASN A 83 -11.66 12.40 -18.16
N GLY A 84 -11.25 13.39 -17.37
CA GLY A 84 -12.09 14.51 -16.94
C GLY A 84 -13.07 14.17 -15.82
N ALA A 85 -13.30 12.90 -15.49
CA ALA A 85 -14.18 12.53 -14.38
C ALA A 85 -13.47 12.69 -13.02
N SER A 86 -14.26 13.04 -11.99
CA SER A 86 -13.76 13.19 -10.62
C SER A 86 -14.16 12.00 -9.75
N TYR A 87 -13.25 11.62 -8.85
CA TYR A 87 -13.40 10.49 -7.94
C TYR A 87 -12.94 10.87 -6.54
N ARG A 88 -13.61 10.34 -5.52
CA ARG A 88 -13.02 10.25 -4.18
C ARG A 88 -11.90 9.24 -4.23
N PHE A 89 -10.79 9.51 -3.56
CA PHE A 89 -9.67 8.58 -3.46
C PHE A 89 -9.27 8.33 -2.01
N LEU A 90 -8.68 7.15 -1.79
CA LEU A 90 -7.99 6.80 -0.55
C LEU A 90 -6.68 6.07 -0.91
N LEU A 91 -5.58 6.52 -0.34
CA LEU A 91 -4.24 5.98 -0.54
C LEU A 91 -3.47 5.98 0.78
N ARG A 92 -3.00 4.82 1.22
CA ARG A 92 -1.94 4.75 2.24
C ARG A 92 -0.60 4.62 1.54
N ALA A 93 0.34 5.53 1.77
CA ALA A 93 1.67 5.52 1.16
C ALA A 93 2.77 5.77 2.18
N ASN A 94 4.02 5.56 1.76
CA ASN A 94 5.22 5.86 2.54
C ASN A 94 6.00 7.00 1.85
N PRO A 95 5.64 8.27 2.10
CA PRO A 95 6.32 9.41 1.49
C PRO A 95 7.75 9.49 2.04
N THR A 96 8.72 9.32 1.14
CA THR A 96 10.15 9.33 1.51
C THR A 96 10.98 10.11 0.52
N LYS A 97 12.09 10.65 1.01
CA LYS A 97 13.15 11.24 0.20
C LYS A 97 14.46 10.50 0.41
N ARG A 98 15.36 10.58 -0.57
CA ARG A 98 16.72 10.05 -0.45
C ARG A 98 17.66 11.19 -0.11
N ILE A 99 18.40 11.05 0.98
CA ILE A 99 19.43 12.01 1.41
C ILE A 99 20.80 11.35 1.36
N LYS A 100 21.87 12.15 1.27
CA LYS A 100 23.23 11.65 1.47
C LYS A 100 23.42 11.31 2.95
N ASP A 101 24.00 10.15 3.20
CA ASP A 101 24.33 9.64 4.53
C ASP A 101 25.80 9.92 4.79
N SER A 102 26.07 11.07 5.42
CA SER A 102 27.41 11.56 5.70
C SER A 102 28.21 10.69 6.69
N GLY A 103 27.56 9.72 7.37
CA GLY A 103 28.20 8.79 8.30
C GLY A 103 27.92 7.31 8.00
N GLY A 104 27.43 6.99 6.81
CA GLY A 104 26.86 5.69 6.46
C GLY A 104 27.80 4.66 5.84
N LYS A 105 27.32 3.41 5.77
CA LYS A 105 27.99 2.32 5.01
C LYS A 105 28.01 2.67 3.51
N THR A 106 29.16 2.48 2.86
CA THR A 106 29.41 2.79 1.43
C THR A 106 28.57 1.95 0.45
N THR A 107 27.88 0.92 0.93
CA THR A 107 27.18 -0.10 0.12
C THR A 107 26.00 0.42 -0.71
N ASN A 108 25.54 1.67 -0.48
CA ASN A 108 24.43 2.30 -1.20
C ASN A 108 24.79 3.67 -1.82
N GLN A 109 26.05 3.87 -2.24
CA GLN A 109 26.54 5.17 -2.73
C GLN A 109 26.35 6.31 -1.72
N GLY A 110 26.31 5.97 -0.42
CA GLY A 110 26.06 6.91 0.67
C GLY A 110 24.70 7.60 0.59
N LYS A 111 23.64 6.94 0.10
CA LYS A 111 22.26 7.48 0.14
C LYS A 111 21.34 6.63 1.01
N VAL A 112 20.59 7.28 1.90
CA VAL A 112 19.58 6.64 2.77
C VAL A 112 18.21 7.21 2.50
N ARG A 113 17.19 6.35 2.61
CA ARG A 113 15.78 6.75 2.52
C ARG A 113 15.31 7.21 3.89
N VAL A 114 14.81 8.43 3.96
CA VAL A 114 14.24 9.02 5.17
C VAL A 114 12.77 9.39 4.93
N PRO A 115 11.90 9.28 5.95
CA PRO A 115 10.53 9.74 5.85
C PRO A 115 10.49 11.26 5.64
N ILE A 116 9.52 11.70 4.85
CA ILE A 116 9.13 13.12 4.80
C ILE A 116 8.18 13.35 5.98
N ILE A 117 8.46 14.37 6.80
CA ILE A 117 7.69 14.69 8.02
C ILE A 117 6.97 16.04 7.94
N ASP A 118 7.45 16.93 7.07
CA ASP A 118 6.81 18.21 6.81
C ASP A 118 5.53 18.01 5.98
N GLU A 119 4.44 18.63 6.41
CA GLU A 119 3.11 18.42 5.83
C GLU A 119 3.02 18.90 4.38
N ASP A 120 3.59 20.07 4.08
CA ASP A 120 3.62 20.62 2.72
C ASP A 120 4.46 19.73 1.80
N GLU A 121 5.61 19.22 2.28
CA GLU A 121 6.40 18.24 1.53
C GLU A 121 5.66 16.89 1.33
N ILE A 122 4.86 16.45 2.31
CA ILE A 122 4.04 15.23 2.24
C ILE A 122 2.95 15.38 1.17
N ILE A 123 2.30 16.54 1.10
CA ILE A 123 1.29 16.87 0.08
C ILE A 123 1.97 17.01 -1.29
N ALA A 124 3.09 17.73 -1.38
CA ALA A 124 3.85 17.87 -2.62
C ALA A 124 4.39 16.52 -3.12
N TRP A 125 4.73 15.59 -2.23
CA TRP A 125 5.05 14.21 -2.60
C TRP A 125 3.88 13.51 -3.28
N LEU A 126 2.66 13.66 -2.75
CA LEU A 126 1.45 13.10 -3.37
C LEU A 126 1.23 13.69 -4.76
N SER A 127 1.26 15.01 -4.90
CA SER A 127 1.06 15.69 -6.19
C SER A 127 2.04 15.20 -7.26
N ARG A 128 3.32 15.01 -6.91
CA ARG A 128 4.33 14.41 -7.81
C ARG A 128 4.00 12.98 -8.23
N GLN A 129 3.28 12.21 -7.41
CA GLN A 129 2.85 10.86 -7.81
C GLN A 129 1.74 10.88 -8.86
N PHE A 130 1.00 11.98 -9.00
CA PHE A 130 -0.12 12.13 -9.93
C PHE A 130 0.15 13.12 -11.07
N GLU A 131 1.34 13.70 -11.12
CA GLU A 131 1.75 14.65 -12.17
C GLU A 131 1.44 14.09 -13.56
N SER A 132 0.74 14.88 -14.38
CA SER A 132 0.25 14.51 -15.72
C SER A 132 -0.74 13.33 -15.78
N ILE A 133 -1.20 12.80 -14.65
CA ILE A 133 -2.07 11.60 -14.58
C ILE A 133 -3.42 11.95 -13.97
N ALA A 134 -3.44 12.72 -12.89
CA ALA A 134 -4.65 13.23 -12.27
C ALA A 134 -4.35 14.56 -11.57
N ASP A 135 -5.36 15.43 -11.52
CA ASP A 135 -5.31 16.66 -10.76
C ASP A 135 -5.94 16.45 -9.38
N ILE A 136 -5.22 16.74 -8.31
CA ILE A 136 -5.70 16.60 -6.93
C ILE A 136 -6.48 17.86 -6.57
N LYS A 137 -7.80 17.75 -6.47
CA LYS A 137 -8.70 18.88 -6.16
C LYS A 137 -8.79 19.14 -4.67
N GLU A 138 -8.84 18.06 -3.89
CA GLU A 138 -8.90 18.12 -2.43
C GLU A 138 -8.01 17.02 -1.86
N VAL A 139 -7.33 17.33 -0.76
CA VAL A 139 -6.51 16.36 -0.03
C VAL A 139 -6.63 16.62 1.46
N SER A 140 -6.79 15.53 2.21
CA SER A 140 -6.74 15.50 3.67
C SER A 140 -5.80 14.39 4.10
N LEU A 141 -4.94 14.68 5.08
CA LEU A 141 -4.09 13.69 5.72
C LEU A 141 -4.88 12.99 6.82
N ALA A 142 -5.64 11.96 6.47
CA ALA A 142 -6.53 11.25 7.39
C ALA A 142 -5.77 10.61 8.57
N ARG A 143 -4.53 10.15 8.34
CA ARG A 143 -3.71 9.53 9.38
C ARG A 143 -2.24 9.49 9.03
N GLN A 144 -1.38 9.57 10.05
CA GLN A 144 0.04 9.26 9.93
C GLN A 144 0.43 8.18 10.96
N ASP A 145 0.98 7.05 10.50
CA ASP A 145 1.31 5.91 11.35
C ASP A 145 2.77 5.51 11.22
N LEU A 146 3.41 5.20 12.35
CA LEU A 146 4.74 4.61 12.38
C LEU A 146 4.65 3.08 12.55
N LEU A 147 4.92 2.35 11.48
CA LEU A 147 4.94 0.89 11.49
C LEU A 147 6.33 0.39 11.87
N TYR A 148 6.39 -0.50 12.84
CA TYR A 148 7.59 -1.25 13.20
C TYR A 148 7.49 -2.66 12.65
N PHE A 149 8.53 -3.13 11.99
CA PHE A 149 8.60 -4.51 11.52
C PHE A 149 9.90 -5.16 11.96
N ARG A 150 9.84 -6.47 12.16
CA ARG A 150 11.01 -7.31 12.42
C ARG A 150 11.17 -8.30 11.28
N LYS A 151 12.39 -8.47 10.80
CA LYS A 151 12.75 -9.46 9.80
C LYS A 151 13.85 -10.34 10.37
N ASP A 152 13.51 -11.60 10.60
CA ASP A 152 14.48 -12.62 10.96
C ASP A 152 15.16 -13.14 9.69
N LYS A 153 16.49 -13.02 9.62
CA LYS A 153 17.30 -13.59 8.54
C LYS A 153 18.49 -14.31 9.18
N GLY A 154 18.34 -15.62 9.43
CA GLY A 154 19.31 -16.39 10.22
C GLY A 154 19.36 -15.92 11.67
N ASN A 155 20.58 -15.79 12.23
CA ASN A 155 20.80 -15.32 13.62
C ASN A 155 20.71 -13.79 13.79
N GLN A 156 20.41 -13.02 12.73
CA GLN A 156 20.31 -11.57 12.81
C GLN A 156 18.85 -11.12 12.77
N ASN A 157 18.46 -10.39 13.82
CA ASN A 157 17.13 -9.80 13.93
C ASN A 157 17.18 -8.35 13.46
N HIS A 158 16.60 -8.06 12.29
CA HIS A 158 16.58 -6.70 11.75
C HIS A 158 15.27 -6.00 12.07
N VAL A 159 15.34 -4.91 12.84
CA VAL A 159 14.19 -4.05 13.12
C VAL A 159 14.21 -2.87 12.17
N GLY A 160 13.10 -2.66 11.47
CA GLY A 160 12.89 -1.51 10.59
C GLY A 160 11.67 -0.71 10.99
N LYS A 161 11.62 0.54 10.52
CA LYS A 161 10.50 1.46 10.71
C LYS A 161 10.00 1.98 9.36
N ILE A 162 8.70 2.20 9.25
CA ILE A 162 8.05 2.75 8.05
C ILE A 162 7.07 3.80 8.51
N GLN A 163 7.31 5.06 8.14
CA GLN A 163 6.32 6.12 8.32
C GLN A 163 5.33 6.01 7.17
N THR A 164 4.05 5.95 7.49
CA THR A 164 2.98 5.91 6.49
C THR A 164 2.06 7.10 6.65
N VAL A 165 1.48 7.54 5.54
CA VAL A 165 0.50 8.61 5.47
C VAL A 165 -0.71 8.08 4.70
N THR A 166 -1.90 8.23 5.27
CA THR A 166 -3.17 7.94 4.62
C THR A 166 -3.75 9.23 4.08
N TYR A 167 -3.73 9.36 2.76
CA TYR A 167 -4.32 10.46 2.02
C TYR A 167 -5.74 10.09 1.60
N SER A 168 -6.68 11.01 1.80
CA SER A 168 -8.02 10.95 1.20
C SER A 168 -8.36 12.27 0.56
N GLY A 169 -9.28 12.28 -0.39
CA GLY A 169 -9.71 13.51 -1.03
C GLY A 169 -10.38 13.27 -2.37
N ILE A 170 -10.31 14.26 -3.25
CA ILE A 170 -10.91 14.23 -4.58
C ILE A 170 -9.82 14.46 -5.63
N LEU A 171 -9.84 13.63 -6.67
CA LEU A 171 -9.00 13.82 -7.86
C LEU A 171 -9.85 13.87 -9.12
N THR A 172 -9.39 14.60 -10.12
CA THR A 172 -9.92 14.61 -11.48
C THR A 172 -8.94 13.91 -12.41
N VAL A 173 -9.40 12.92 -13.16
CA VAL A 173 -8.53 12.12 -14.04
C VAL A 173 -8.07 12.95 -15.23
N ILE A 174 -6.76 12.97 -15.50
CA ILE A 174 -6.19 13.57 -16.71
C ILE A 174 -5.94 12.48 -17.76
N GLU A 175 -5.26 11.39 -17.35
CA GLU A 175 -4.94 10.26 -18.22
C GLU A 175 -5.31 8.93 -17.55
N ALA A 176 -6.43 8.37 -17.95
CA ALA A 176 -7.05 7.20 -17.33
C ALA A 176 -6.16 5.96 -17.40
N LYS A 177 -5.46 5.71 -18.51
CA LYS A 177 -4.64 4.49 -18.64
C LYS A 177 -3.48 4.50 -17.65
N SER A 178 -2.80 5.64 -17.51
CA SER A 178 -1.69 5.84 -16.58
C SER A 178 -2.18 5.78 -15.12
N LEU A 179 -3.37 6.32 -14.84
CA LEU A 179 -3.97 6.20 -13.51
C LEU A 179 -4.26 4.74 -13.17
N VAL A 180 -4.85 3.99 -14.10
CA VAL A 180 -5.12 2.56 -13.95
C VAL A 180 -3.82 1.77 -13.75
N ASN A 181 -2.78 2.06 -14.53
CA ASN A 181 -1.46 1.44 -14.34
C ASN A 181 -0.91 1.72 -12.93
N LYS A 182 -1.01 2.96 -12.44
CA LYS A 182 -0.63 3.29 -11.05
C LYS A 182 -1.47 2.59 -10.00
N MET A 183 -2.76 2.40 -10.23
CA MET A 183 -3.63 1.63 -9.34
C MET A 183 -3.18 0.16 -9.28
N ILE A 184 -2.81 -0.44 -10.42
CA ILE A 184 -2.37 -1.83 -10.51
C ILE A 184 -0.99 -2.02 -9.86
N GLU A 185 -0.01 -1.21 -10.22
CA GLU A 185 1.36 -1.34 -9.74
C GLU A 185 1.52 -0.88 -8.28
N GLY A 186 0.69 0.07 -7.86
CA GLY A 186 0.72 0.71 -6.57
C GLY A 186 1.64 1.93 -6.50
N ILE A 187 1.31 2.86 -5.62
CA ILE A 187 1.96 4.17 -5.53
C ILE A 187 2.97 4.22 -4.38
N GLY A 188 4.22 4.50 -4.71
CA GLY A 188 5.28 4.72 -3.73
C GLY A 188 5.91 3.45 -3.11
N PRO A 189 6.83 3.62 -2.14
CA PRO A 189 7.53 2.54 -1.46
C PRO A 189 6.65 1.72 -0.50
N ALA A 190 7.26 0.69 0.11
CA ALA A 190 6.66 -0.12 1.18
C ALA A 190 5.37 -0.86 0.82
N LYS A 191 5.18 -1.21 -0.46
CA LYS A 191 4.00 -1.93 -0.96
C LYS A 191 3.75 -3.29 -0.26
N ALA A 192 4.82 -3.96 0.16
CA ALA A 192 4.75 -5.19 0.95
C ALA A 192 4.23 -4.99 2.39
N PHE A 193 4.13 -3.75 2.85
CA PHE A 193 3.75 -3.38 4.22
C PHE A 193 2.40 -2.67 4.29
N GLY A 194 1.54 -2.89 3.30
CA GLY A 194 0.19 -2.32 3.28
C GLY A 194 0.10 -0.89 2.72
N CYS A 195 1.10 -0.48 1.93
CA CYS A 195 1.11 0.81 1.22
C CYS A 195 0.87 0.65 -0.28
N GLY A 196 0.53 1.75 -0.94
CA GLY A 196 0.48 1.89 -2.39
C GLY A 196 -0.84 1.47 -3.03
N LEU A 197 -1.77 0.84 -2.30
CA LEU A 197 -3.11 0.57 -2.80
C LEU A 197 -3.93 1.87 -2.87
N LEU A 198 -4.15 2.35 -4.09
CA LEU A 198 -5.07 3.45 -4.42
C LEU A 198 -6.47 2.88 -4.68
N THR A 199 -7.47 3.37 -3.95
CA THR A 199 -8.88 3.03 -4.19
C THR A 199 -9.66 4.27 -4.59
N LEU A 200 -10.53 4.12 -5.60
CA LEU A 200 -11.38 5.19 -6.12
C LEU A 200 -12.85 4.87 -5.89
N ALA A 201 -13.65 5.89 -5.61
CA ALA A 201 -15.10 5.83 -5.56
C ALA A 201 -15.70 6.97 -6.37
N LYS A 202 -16.79 6.69 -7.10
CA LYS A 202 -17.54 7.74 -7.82
C LYS A 202 -18.06 8.78 -6.82
N ILE A 203 -18.09 10.03 -7.26
CA ILE A 203 -18.64 11.14 -6.46
C ILE A 203 -20.15 11.02 -6.40
#